data_AF-A0A7S2ARA7-F1
#
_entry.id   AF-A0A7S2ARA7-F1
#
_cell.length_a   1.000
_cell.length_b   1.000
_cell.length_c   1.000
_cell.angle_alpha   90.00
_cell.angle_beta   90.00
_cell.angle_gamma   90.00
#
_symmetry.space_group_name_H-M   'P 1'
#
loop_
_entity.id
_entity.type
_entity.pdbx_description
1 polymer ?
#
loop_
_entity_poly.entity_id
_entity_poly.type
_entity_poly.pdbx_seq_one_letter_code
_entity_poly.pdbx_strand_id
1 'polypeptide(L)'
;LQTRVNNMQQEITKLRSATKDAEERIRVKQMLGEVAVRLQAAEADVEKVASVAVPLAQDQPSAEAVERLDKATASANNKLTATATLVDVKLKSAQGFLKEELTGMRERITTAQKKLNDVLKAATEQKERLETAELIAQAVERVEKAETEVQKTSESELPFLKGIEALPGV
;
A
#
# COMPACT_ATOMS: atom_id res chain seq x y z
N LEU A 1 -44.12 -51.14 10.01
CA LEU A 1 -43.62 -50.38 11.20
C LEU A 1 -42.10 -50.28 11.22
N GLN A 2 -41.38 -51.39 11.02
CA GLN A 2 -39.91 -51.44 11.06
C GLN A 2 -39.21 -50.49 10.07
N THR A 3 -39.68 -50.39 8.83
CA THR A 3 -39.16 -49.42 7.84
C THR A 3 -39.31 -47.96 8.27
N ARG A 4 -40.45 -47.61 8.91
CA ARG A 4 -40.68 -46.25 9.42
C ARG A 4 -39.75 -45.92 10.60
N VAL A 5 -39.53 -46.88 11.50
CA VAL A 5 -38.60 -46.74 12.63
C VAL A 5 -37.16 -46.57 12.13
N ASN A 6 -36.73 -47.38 11.16
CA ASN A 6 -35.39 -47.26 10.57
C ASN A 6 -35.19 -45.91 9.86
N ASN A 7 -36.18 -45.45 9.09
CA ASN A 7 -36.13 -44.13 8.44
C ASN A 7 -36.04 -43.00 9.47
N MET A 8 -36.85 -43.06 10.54
CA MET A 8 -36.76 -42.09 11.64
C MET A 8 -35.39 -42.12 12.33
N GLN A 9 -34.80 -43.28 12.56
CA GLN A 9 -33.46 -43.40 13.16
C GLN A 9 -32.37 -42.79 12.27
N GLN A 10 -32.46 -42.98 10.94
CA GLN A 10 -31.57 -42.33 9.99
C GLN A 10 -31.72 -40.81 10.00
N GLU A 11 -32.96 -40.30 9.97
CA GLU A 11 -33.22 -38.86 10.04
C GLU A 11 -32.74 -38.24 11.36
N ILE A 12 -32.97 -38.90 12.49
CA ILE A 12 -32.45 -38.46 13.80
C ILE A 12 -30.91 -38.40 13.77
N THR A 13 -30.26 -39.37 13.15
CA THR A 13 -28.79 -39.40 13.05
C THR A 13 -28.27 -38.23 12.20
N LYS A 14 -28.91 -37.95 11.06
CA LYS A 14 -28.60 -36.78 10.22
C LYS A 14 -28.82 -35.46 10.95
N LEU A 15 -29.93 -35.32 11.66
CA LEU A 15 -30.22 -34.09 12.42
C LEU A 15 -29.22 -33.88 13.56
N ARG A 16 -28.81 -34.96 14.25
CA ARG A 16 -27.77 -34.89 15.28
C ARG A 16 -26.42 -34.49 14.72
N SER A 17 -25.99 -35.04 13.58
CA SER A 17 -24.74 -34.64 12.94
C SER A 17 -24.80 -33.19 12.47
N ALA A 18 -25.88 -32.78 11.81
CA ALA A 18 -26.07 -31.40 11.37
C ALA A 18 -26.06 -30.39 12.52
N THR A 19 -26.64 -30.74 13.67
CA THR A 19 -26.62 -29.90 14.88
C THR A 19 -25.20 -29.76 15.41
N LYS A 20 -24.45 -30.85 15.51
CA LYS A 20 -23.05 -30.84 15.96
C LYS A 20 -22.17 -30.01 15.03
N ASP A 21 -22.34 -30.15 13.72
CA ASP A 21 -21.60 -29.37 12.73
C ASP A 21 -21.92 -27.86 12.84
N ALA A 22 -23.20 -27.52 13.08
CA ALA A 22 -23.61 -26.14 13.28
C ALA A 22 -23.01 -25.53 14.57
N GLU A 23 -22.97 -26.28 15.66
CA GLU A 23 -22.33 -25.87 16.92
C GLU A 23 -20.82 -25.65 16.73
N GLU A 24 -20.14 -26.55 16.01
CA GLU A 24 -18.72 -26.39 15.67
C GLU A 24 -18.48 -25.11 14.87
N ARG A 25 -19.31 -24.84 13.85
CA ARG A 25 -19.22 -23.61 13.03
C ARG A 25 -19.41 -22.35 13.85
N ILE A 26 -20.38 -22.33 14.77
CA ILE A 26 -20.61 -21.17 15.65
C ILE A 26 -19.40 -20.93 16.55
N ARG A 27 -18.86 -21.99 17.16
CA ARG A 27 -17.68 -21.90 18.02
C ARG A 27 -16.47 -21.37 17.25
N VAL A 28 -16.21 -21.88 16.05
CA VAL A 28 -15.12 -21.40 15.18
C VAL A 28 -15.30 -19.92 14.84
N LYS A 29 -16.50 -19.49 14.45
CA LYS A 29 -16.77 -18.08 14.14
C LYS A 29 -16.53 -17.16 15.34
N GLN A 30 -16.92 -17.58 16.54
CA GLN A 30 -16.63 -16.84 17.78
C GLN A 30 -15.12 -16.74 18.04
N MET A 31 -14.38 -17.85 17.88
CA MET A 31 -12.93 -17.88 18.05
C MET A 31 -12.17 -17.02 17.03
N LEU A 32 -12.72 -16.87 15.83
CA LEU A 32 -12.13 -16.09 14.74
C LEU A 32 -12.61 -14.65 14.67
N GLY A 33 -13.61 -14.24 15.47
CA GLY A 33 -14.20 -12.90 15.40
C GLY A 33 -13.16 -11.78 15.55
N GLU A 34 -12.25 -11.91 16.52
CA GLU A 34 -11.17 -10.94 16.74
C GLU A 34 -10.19 -10.88 15.56
N VAL A 35 -9.87 -12.02 14.95
CA VAL A 35 -8.99 -12.11 13.77
C VAL A 35 -9.68 -11.48 12.56
N ALA A 36 -10.98 -11.72 12.38
CA ALA A 36 -11.78 -11.13 11.31
C ALA A 36 -11.83 -9.60 11.42
N VAL A 37 -12.04 -9.06 12.62
CA VAL A 37 -12.03 -7.60 12.85
C VAL A 37 -10.66 -7.00 12.55
N ARG A 38 -9.57 -7.65 12.99
CA ARG A 38 -8.21 -7.20 12.65
C ARG A 38 -7.94 -7.21 11.16
N LEU A 39 -8.35 -8.29 10.48
CA LEU A 39 -8.20 -8.42 9.03
C LEU A 39 -8.98 -7.31 8.30
N GLN A 40 -10.23 -7.07 8.69
CA GLN A 40 -11.05 -6.03 8.08
C GLN A 40 -10.45 -4.63 8.29
N ALA A 41 -9.90 -4.35 9.48
CA ALA A 41 -9.21 -3.09 9.74
C ALA A 41 -7.93 -2.94 8.90
N ALA A 42 -7.18 -4.03 8.70
CA ALA A 42 -6.00 -4.04 7.84
C ALA A 42 -6.37 -3.82 6.36
N GLU A 43 -7.41 -4.49 5.87
CA GLU A 43 -7.94 -4.32 4.51
C GLU A 43 -8.44 -2.88 4.27
N ALA A 44 -9.13 -2.28 5.25
CA ALA A 44 -9.59 -0.89 5.17
C ALA A 44 -8.42 0.10 5.08
N ASP A 45 -7.33 -0.15 5.81
CA ASP A 45 -6.11 0.66 5.71
C ASP A 45 -5.44 0.52 4.35
N VAL A 46 -5.42 -0.68 3.76
CA VAL A 46 -4.93 -0.88 2.38
C VAL A 46 -5.77 -0.10 1.37
N GLU A 47 -7.10 -0.08 1.54
CA GLU A 47 -7.98 0.73 0.68
C GLU A 47 -7.70 2.22 0.84
N LYS A 48 -7.46 2.67 2.08
CA LYS A 48 -7.06 4.05 2.34
C LYS A 48 -5.75 4.40 1.65
N VAL A 49 -4.74 3.53 1.72
CA VAL A 49 -3.47 3.71 1.01
C VAL A 49 -3.70 3.83 -0.50
N ALA A 50 -4.52 2.96 -1.09
CA ALA A 50 -4.88 3.05 -2.51
C ALA A 50 -5.54 4.39 -2.85
N SER A 51 -6.47 4.87 -2.01
CA SER A 51 -7.15 6.15 -2.23
C SER A 51 -6.22 7.37 -2.17
N VAL A 52 -5.20 7.34 -1.30
CA VAL A 52 -4.18 8.39 -1.20
C VAL A 52 -3.22 8.34 -2.39
N ALA A 53 -2.97 7.14 -2.95
CA ALA A 53 -2.12 6.96 -4.11
C ALA A 53 -2.76 7.41 -5.43
N VAL A 54 -4.10 7.41 -5.56
CA VAL A 54 -4.79 7.82 -6.80
C VAL A 54 -4.48 9.28 -7.21
N PRO A 55 -4.58 10.29 -6.32
CA PRO A 55 -4.21 11.67 -6.64
C PRO A 55 -2.74 11.82 -7.04
N LEU A 56 -1.83 11.06 -6.42
CA LEU A 56 -0.40 11.07 -6.75
C LEU A 56 -0.09 10.57 -8.16
N ALA A 57 -1.01 9.81 -8.78
CA ALA A 57 -0.87 9.32 -10.15
C ALA A 57 -1.38 10.30 -11.22
N GLN A 58 -2.12 11.35 -10.82
CA GLN A 58 -2.77 12.31 -11.73
C GLN A 58 -2.19 13.72 -11.64
N ASP A 59 -1.76 14.14 -10.45
CA ASP A 59 -1.17 15.46 -10.19
C ASP A 59 0.31 15.35 -9.78
N GLN A 60 1.04 16.46 -9.91
CA GLN A 60 2.45 16.55 -9.48
C GLN A 60 2.53 16.28 -7.97
N PRO A 61 3.19 15.19 -7.54
CA PRO A 61 3.17 14.76 -6.14
C PRO A 61 3.87 15.79 -5.25
N SER A 62 3.22 16.22 -4.17
CA SER A 62 3.88 17.08 -3.17
C SER A 62 4.61 16.24 -2.12
N ALA A 63 5.68 16.79 -1.54
CA ALA A 63 6.42 16.13 -0.45
C ALA A 63 5.50 15.70 0.71
N GLU A 64 4.50 16.52 1.06
CA GLU A 64 3.51 16.17 2.08
C GLU A 64 2.64 14.97 1.71
N ALA A 65 2.26 14.85 0.44
CA ALA A 65 1.44 13.74 -0.03
C ALA A 65 2.23 12.43 -0.05
N VAL A 66 3.53 12.47 -0.40
CA VAL A 66 4.45 11.34 -0.30
C VAL A 66 4.62 10.89 1.16
N GLU A 67 4.87 11.82 2.09
CA GLU A 67 5.02 11.47 3.52
C GLU A 67 3.73 10.87 4.11
N ARG A 68 2.55 11.39 3.74
CA ARG A 68 1.25 10.82 4.14
C ARG A 68 1.08 9.40 3.62
N LEU A 69 1.50 9.14 2.38
CA LEU A 69 1.44 7.81 1.79
C LEU A 69 2.39 6.82 2.48
N ASP A 70 3.62 7.23 2.78
CA ASP A 70 4.60 6.40 3.49
C ASP A 70 4.08 5.97 4.87
N LYS A 71 3.52 6.93 5.63
CA LYS A 71 2.90 6.65 6.94
C LYS A 71 1.71 5.71 6.83
N ALA A 72 0.82 5.94 5.86
CA ALA A 72 -0.35 5.10 5.64
C ALA A 72 0.06 3.67 5.27
N THR A 73 1.07 3.54 4.40
CA THR A 73 1.59 2.24 3.94
C THR A 73 2.26 1.46 5.08
N ALA A 74 3.10 2.13 5.87
CA ALA A 74 3.73 1.51 7.03
C ALA A 74 2.68 0.97 8.03
N SER A 75 1.62 1.75 8.28
CA SER A 75 0.52 1.33 9.17
C SER A 75 -0.21 0.10 8.62
N ALA A 76 -0.60 0.12 7.35
CA ALA A 76 -1.29 -0.99 6.68
C ALA A 76 -0.44 -2.27 6.68
N ASN A 77 0.85 -2.15 6.34
CA ASN A 77 1.78 -3.28 6.28
C ASN A 77 2.00 -3.93 7.67
N ASN A 78 2.13 -3.12 8.72
CA ASN A 78 2.27 -3.61 10.08
C ASN A 78 1.03 -4.39 10.53
N LYS A 79 -0.18 -3.88 10.26
CA LYS A 79 -1.43 -4.56 10.60
C LYS A 79 -1.63 -5.85 9.81
N LEU A 80 -1.33 -5.84 8.50
CA LEU A 80 -1.39 -7.04 7.67
C LEU A 80 -0.41 -8.12 8.17
N THR A 81 0.84 -7.74 8.44
CA THR A 81 1.89 -8.68 8.91
C THR A 81 1.55 -9.28 10.26
N ALA A 82 1.04 -8.47 11.20
CA ALA A 82 0.59 -8.94 12.51
C ALA A 82 -0.58 -9.93 12.37
N THR A 83 -1.54 -9.63 11.50
CA THR A 83 -2.70 -10.49 11.24
C THR A 83 -2.29 -11.79 10.53
N ALA A 84 -1.37 -11.72 9.57
CA ALA A 84 -0.79 -12.87 8.88
C ALA A 84 -0.11 -13.82 9.86
N THR A 85 0.72 -13.29 10.75
CA THR A 85 1.41 -14.07 11.79
C THR A 85 0.41 -14.77 12.70
N LEU A 86 -0.65 -14.08 13.12
CA LEU A 86 -1.69 -14.64 13.98
C LEU A 86 -2.47 -15.79 13.28
N VAL A 87 -2.84 -15.59 12.02
CA VAL A 87 -3.52 -16.61 11.19
C VAL A 87 -2.60 -17.82 11.00
N ASP A 88 -1.33 -17.61 10.71
CA ASP A 88 -0.35 -18.67 10.50
C ASP A 88 -0.10 -19.51 11.74
N VAL A 89 -0.03 -18.88 12.91
CA VAL A 89 0.08 -19.59 14.20
C VAL A 89 -1.17 -20.43 14.45
N LYS A 90 -2.37 -19.88 14.22
CA LYS A 90 -3.62 -20.62 14.41
C LYS A 90 -3.78 -21.75 13.40
N LEU A 91 -3.29 -21.60 12.16
CA LEU A 91 -3.34 -22.62 11.11
C LEU A 91 -2.57 -23.89 11.48
N LYS A 92 -1.46 -23.77 12.24
CA LYS A 92 -0.61 -24.92 12.61
C LYS A 92 -1.36 -26.00 13.38
N SER A 93 -2.33 -25.61 14.21
CA SER A 93 -3.14 -26.53 15.03
C SER A 93 -4.59 -26.62 14.58
N ALA A 94 -4.98 -25.91 13.50
CA ALA A 94 -6.34 -25.91 13.00
C ALA A 94 -6.67 -27.20 12.25
N GLN A 95 -7.90 -27.69 12.45
CA GLN A 95 -8.47 -28.84 11.76
C GLN A 95 -9.92 -28.56 11.39
N GLY A 96 -10.47 -29.36 10.48
CA GLY A 96 -11.87 -29.24 10.04
C GLY A 96 -12.22 -27.83 9.60
N PHE A 97 -13.39 -27.36 10.04
CA PHE A 97 -13.95 -26.06 9.65
C PHE A 97 -13.07 -24.86 10.06
N LEU A 98 -12.35 -24.96 11.19
CA LEU A 98 -11.42 -23.90 11.63
C LEU A 98 -10.29 -23.70 10.62
N LYS A 99 -9.78 -24.79 10.04
CA LYS A 99 -8.70 -24.72 9.05
C LYS A 99 -9.19 -24.07 7.75
N GLU A 100 -10.37 -24.45 7.29
CA GLU A 100 -11.00 -23.86 6.09
C GLU A 100 -11.15 -22.34 6.22
N GLU A 101 -11.73 -21.87 7.33
CA GLU A 101 -11.92 -20.43 7.58
C GLU A 101 -10.58 -19.67 7.67
N LEU A 102 -9.59 -20.23 8.37
CA LEU A 102 -8.26 -19.61 8.47
C LEU A 102 -7.51 -19.58 7.13
N THR A 103 -7.68 -20.60 6.29
CA THR A 103 -7.13 -20.61 4.93
C THR A 103 -7.76 -19.50 4.09
N GLY A 104 -9.08 -19.31 4.14
CA GLY A 104 -9.75 -18.19 3.48
C GLY A 104 -9.27 -16.82 3.99
N MET A 105 -9.03 -16.68 5.29
CA MET A 105 -8.42 -15.46 5.85
C MET A 105 -6.99 -15.23 5.31
N ARG A 106 -6.19 -16.28 5.16
CA ARG A 106 -4.83 -16.19 4.60
C ARG A 106 -4.82 -15.77 3.12
N GLU A 107 -5.78 -16.25 2.34
CA GLU A 107 -5.95 -15.84 0.94
C GLU A 107 -6.29 -14.34 0.84
N ARG A 108 -7.20 -13.86 1.70
CA ARG A 108 -7.53 -12.43 1.80
C ARG A 108 -6.33 -11.58 2.17
N ILE A 109 -5.57 -11.99 3.19
CA ILE A 109 -4.31 -11.34 3.59
C ILE A 109 -3.33 -11.26 2.42
N THR A 110 -3.15 -12.37 1.68
CA THR A 110 -2.26 -12.42 0.53
C THR A 110 -2.71 -11.46 -0.58
N THR A 111 -4.02 -11.37 -0.81
CA THR A 111 -4.62 -10.44 -1.79
C THR A 111 -4.41 -8.99 -1.37
N ALA A 112 -4.66 -8.67 -0.11
CA ALA A 112 -4.45 -7.33 0.45
C ALA A 112 -2.98 -6.92 0.41
N GLN A 113 -2.05 -7.84 0.73
CA GLN A 113 -0.62 -7.60 0.63
C GLN A 113 -0.18 -7.34 -0.80
N LYS A 114 -0.72 -8.09 -1.77
CA LYS A 114 -0.45 -7.86 -3.20
C LYS A 114 -0.94 -6.46 -3.62
N LYS A 115 -2.17 -6.08 -3.26
CA LYS A 115 -2.71 -4.75 -3.55
C LYS A 115 -1.84 -3.64 -2.94
N LEU A 116 -1.41 -3.80 -1.69
CA LEU A 116 -0.53 -2.83 -1.02
C LEU A 116 0.83 -2.69 -1.76
N ASN A 117 1.42 -3.81 -2.15
CA ASN A 117 2.68 -3.81 -2.89
C ASN A 117 2.56 -3.16 -4.28
N ASP A 118 1.45 -3.40 -4.98
CA ASP A 118 1.20 -2.77 -6.29
C ASP A 118 1.05 -1.26 -6.16
N VAL A 119 0.35 -0.78 -5.12
CA VAL A 119 0.25 0.65 -4.80
C VAL A 119 1.61 1.24 -4.44
N LEU A 120 2.42 0.53 -3.66
CA LEU A 120 3.75 1.00 -3.26
C LEU A 120 4.71 1.12 -4.45
N LYS A 121 4.68 0.19 -5.40
CA LYS A 121 5.47 0.30 -6.64
C LYS A 121 5.10 1.55 -7.43
N ALA A 122 3.81 1.77 -7.65
CA ALA A 122 3.32 2.95 -8.36
C ALA A 122 3.75 4.24 -7.63
N ALA A 123 3.71 4.24 -6.30
CA ALA A 123 4.12 5.37 -5.48
C ALA A 123 5.61 5.69 -5.58
N THR A 124 6.49 4.68 -5.55
CA THR A 124 7.93 4.86 -5.69
C THR A 124 8.27 5.50 -7.05
N GLU A 125 7.65 5.03 -8.13
CA GLU A 125 7.83 5.62 -9.46
C GLU A 125 7.44 7.11 -9.49
N GLN A 126 6.37 7.51 -8.79
CA GLN A 126 5.98 8.92 -8.70
C GLN A 126 6.96 9.75 -7.86
N LYS A 127 7.49 9.17 -6.78
CA LYS A 127 8.50 9.84 -5.96
C LYS A 127 9.78 10.11 -6.76
N GLU A 128 10.26 9.13 -7.52
CA GLU A 128 11.44 9.29 -8.38
C GLU A 128 11.23 10.36 -9.47
N ARG A 129 10.01 10.43 -10.04
CA ARG A 129 9.64 11.48 -11.00
C ARG A 129 9.68 12.87 -10.38
N LEU A 130 9.22 13.01 -9.14
CA LEU A 130 9.27 14.28 -8.41
C LEU A 130 10.71 14.75 -8.21
N GLU A 131 11.56 13.88 -7.67
CA GLU A 131 12.97 14.18 -7.42
C GLU A 131 13.69 14.57 -8.71
N THR A 132 13.38 13.89 -9.81
CA THR A 132 13.93 14.22 -11.14
C THR A 132 13.46 15.59 -11.63
N ALA A 133 12.18 15.93 -11.48
CA ALA A 133 11.64 17.22 -11.88
C ALA A 133 12.25 18.38 -11.09
N GLU A 134 12.47 18.20 -9.78
CA GLU A 134 13.17 19.18 -8.94
C GLU A 134 14.63 19.39 -9.38
N LEU A 135 15.35 18.32 -9.73
CA LEU A 135 16.71 18.41 -10.25
C LEU A 135 16.76 19.15 -11.59
N ILE A 136 15.79 18.91 -12.48
CA ILE A 136 15.68 19.64 -13.76
C ILE A 136 15.46 21.12 -13.51
N ALA A 137 14.54 21.49 -12.60
CA ALA A 137 14.27 22.89 -12.27
C ALA A 137 15.53 23.59 -11.72
N GLN A 138 16.28 22.94 -10.83
CA GLN A 138 17.54 23.46 -10.32
C GLN A 138 18.61 23.58 -11.42
N ALA A 139 18.66 22.63 -12.35
CA ALA A 139 19.59 22.68 -13.47
C ALA A 139 19.28 23.85 -14.40
N VAL A 140 18.00 24.08 -14.73
CA VAL A 140 17.54 25.22 -15.52
C VAL A 140 17.91 26.53 -14.85
N GLU A 141 17.64 26.69 -13.55
CA GLU A 141 17.99 27.90 -12.80
C GLU A 141 19.51 28.18 -12.83
N ARG A 142 20.33 27.14 -12.72
CA ARG A 142 21.80 27.27 -12.81
C ARG A 142 22.25 27.65 -14.21
N VAL A 143 21.64 27.09 -15.25
CA VAL A 143 21.93 27.43 -16.64
C VAL A 143 21.57 28.88 -16.93
N GLU A 144 20.39 29.35 -16.53
CA GLU A 144 19.96 30.75 -16.70
C GLU A 144 20.93 31.73 -16.00
N LYS A 145 21.37 31.38 -14.78
CA LYS A 145 22.39 32.16 -14.07
C LYS A 145 23.71 32.18 -14.83
N ALA A 146 24.17 31.03 -15.32
CA ALA A 146 25.41 30.94 -16.08
C ALA A 146 25.34 31.74 -17.39
N GLU A 147 24.24 31.64 -18.13
CA GLU A 147 23.98 32.42 -19.35
C GLU A 147 23.98 33.92 -19.06
N THR A 148 23.37 34.34 -17.95
CA THR A 148 23.38 35.73 -17.50
C THR A 148 24.79 36.23 -17.22
N GLU A 149 25.63 35.46 -16.54
CA GLU A 149 27.02 35.85 -16.26
C GLU A 149 27.90 35.83 -17.51
N VAL A 150 27.70 34.87 -18.43
CA VAL A 150 28.37 34.85 -19.74
C VAL A 150 27.99 36.08 -20.56
N GLN A 151 26.72 36.46 -20.58
CA GLN A 151 26.24 37.66 -21.27
C GLN A 151 26.90 38.93 -20.69
N LYS A 152 26.93 39.09 -19.36
CA LYS A 152 27.61 40.22 -18.71
C LYS A 152 29.10 40.28 -19.04
N THR A 153 29.76 39.13 -19.10
CA THR A 153 31.18 39.04 -19.46
C THR A 153 31.38 39.48 -20.91
N SER A 154 30.55 38.98 -21.83
CA SER A 154 30.58 39.38 -23.24
C SER A 154 30.34 40.89 -23.42
N GLU A 155 29.40 41.46 -22.67
CA GLU A 155 29.15 42.91 -22.68
C GLU A 155 30.32 43.72 -22.12
N SER A 156 31.02 43.19 -21.12
CA SER A 156 32.21 43.83 -20.53
C SER A 156 33.44 43.75 -21.43
N GLU A 157 33.53 42.73 -22.29
CA GLU A 157 34.62 42.54 -23.26
C GLU A 157 34.41 43.32 -24.57
N LEU A 158 33.18 43.73 -24.89
CA LEU A 158 32.85 44.50 -26.10
C LEU A 158 33.69 45.78 -26.32
N PRO A 159 33.99 46.61 -25.30
CA PRO A 159 34.83 47.80 -25.46
C PRO A 159 36.28 47.48 -25.88
N PHE A 160 36.84 46.39 -25.33
CA PHE A 160 38.18 45.90 -25.67
C PHE A 160 38.21 45.37 -27.10
N LEU A 161 37.20 44.57 -27.49
CA LEU A 161 37.06 44.04 -28.85
C LEU A 161 36.89 45.13 -29.92
N LYS A 162 36.27 46.26 -29.57
CA LYS A 162 36.07 47.40 -30.48
C LYS A 162 37.19 48.44 -30.41
N GLY A 163 38.19 48.27 -29.54
CA GLY A 163 39.31 49.20 -29.37
C GLY A 163 38.91 50.59 -28.88
N ILE A 164 37.78 50.70 -28.16
CA ILE A 164 37.21 51.96 -27.64
C ILE A 164 37.31 52.01 -26.11
N GLU A 165 38.39 51.44 -25.57
CA GLU A 165 38.67 51.37 -24.15
C GLU A 165 38.89 52.80 -23.60
N ALA A 166 37.99 53.27 -22.74
CA ALA A 166 38.23 54.47 -21.96
C ALA A 166 39.13 54.11 -20.78
N LEU A 167 40.41 54.48 -20.84
CA LEU A 167 41.32 54.40 -19.70
C LEU A 167 40.80 55.31 -18.58
N PRO A 168 40.49 54.77 -17.37
CA PRO A 168 40.09 55.61 -16.27
C PRO A 168 41.32 56.36 -15.74
N GLY A 169 41.40 57.66 -16.06
CA GLY A 169 42.20 58.66 -15.36
C GLY A 169 43.73 58.50 -15.42
N VAL A 170 44.37 59.32 -16.25
CA VAL A 170 45.68 59.91 -15.91
C VAL A 170 45.47 60.91 -14.76
#